data_AF-A0A0S7ZHH6-F1
#
_entry.id   AF-A0A0S7ZHH6-F1
#
_cell.length_a   1.000
_cell.length_b   1.000
_cell.length_c   1.000
_cell.angle_alpha   90.00
_cell.angle_beta   90.00
_cell.angle_gamma   90.00
#
_symmetry.space_group_name_H-M   'P 1'
#
loop_
_entity.id
_entity.type
_entity.pdbx_description
1 polymer ?
#
loop_
_entity_poly.entity_id
_entity_poly.type
_entity_poly.pdbx_seq_one_letter_code
_entity_poly.pdbx_strand_id
1 'polypeptide(L)'
;MNELRNDSSFINNVTFWGVRERQDARFGEVPQEVHQELKKYLAHAGIHKLYTHQIETYRAVSSGRDVVITTPTASGKSLAYNVPVLDGLLKDPDAKAIYLFPTKALSQDQVKVIEAFTLPGIRLYIYDGDTPSSIRQAA
;
A
#
# COMPACT_ATOMS: atom_id res chain seq x y z
N MET A 1 12.22 29.11 -7.40
CA MET A 1 12.78 28.82 -6.05
C MET A 1 13.93 29.76 -5.68
N ASN A 2 14.88 30.05 -6.59
CA ASN A 2 15.92 31.08 -6.36
C ASN A 2 15.35 32.50 -6.24
N GLU A 3 14.24 32.82 -6.91
CA GLU A 3 13.56 34.12 -6.81
C GLU A 3 13.12 34.45 -5.38
N LEU A 4 12.54 33.48 -4.65
CA LEU A 4 12.12 33.66 -3.26
C LEU A 4 13.29 33.85 -2.30
N ARG A 5 14.46 33.29 -2.62
CA ARG A 5 15.69 33.49 -1.82
C ARG A 5 16.28 34.88 -2.02
N ASN A 6 16.08 35.45 -3.20
CA ASN A 6 16.59 36.77 -3.56
C ASN A 6 15.61 37.90 -3.22
N ASP A 7 14.38 37.56 -2.81
CA ASP A 7 13.41 38.52 -2.31
C ASP A 7 13.65 38.82 -0.83
N SER A 8 14.24 39.99 -0.58
CA SER A 8 14.54 40.51 0.75
C SER A 8 13.30 40.62 1.65
N SER A 9 12.14 40.97 1.07
CA SER A 9 10.89 41.12 1.83
C SER A 9 10.37 39.77 2.33
N PHE A 10 10.63 38.70 1.58
CA PHE A 10 10.26 37.35 1.94
C PHE A 10 11.27 36.70 2.89
N ILE A 11 12.57 36.72 2.56
CA ILE A 11 13.60 35.98 3.30
C ILE A 11 13.79 36.50 4.73
N ASN A 12 13.55 37.80 4.98
CA ASN A 12 13.60 38.39 6.31
C ASN A 12 12.56 37.81 7.28
N ASN A 13 11.51 37.18 6.77
CA ASN A 13 10.47 36.52 7.57
C ASN A 13 10.69 35.00 7.70
N VAL A 14 11.78 34.44 7.16
CA VAL A 14 12.09 33.01 7.21
C VAL A 14 13.15 32.74 8.29
N THR A 15 12.77 31.99 9.32
CA THR A 15 13.70 31.59 10.41
C THR A 15 14.51 30.33 10.10
N PHE A 16 14.05 29.48 9.19
CA PHE A 16 14.78 28.29 8.76
C PHE A 16 14.49 27.94 7.30
N TRP A 17 15.56 27.67 6.54
CA TRP A 17 15.47 27.17 5.17
C TRP A 17 16.29 25.89 5.03
N GLY A 18 15.60 24.75 5.01
CA GLY A 18 16.21 23.44 4.76
C GLY A 18 15.89 22.95 3.35
N VAL A 19 16.90 22.47 2.63
CA VAL A 19 16.71 21.72 1.39
C VAL A 19 17.04 20.25 1.67
N ARG A 20 16.13 19.35 1.33
CA ARG A 20 16.40 17.92 1.34
C ARG A 20 16.80 17.49 -0.07
N GLU A 21 17.87 16.71 -0.15
CA GLU A 21 18.27 16.12 -1.42
C GLU A 21 17.22 15.14 -1.92
N ARG A 22 17.07 15.09 -3.24
CA ARG A 22 16.28 14.07 -3.90
C ARG A 22 16.88 12.71 -3.59
N GLN A 23 16.02 11.77 -3.19
CA GLN A 23 16.40 10.37 -3.06
C GLN A 23 15.87 9.59 -4.25
N ASP A 24 16.74 8.84 -4.91
CA ASP A 24 16.33 7.96 -5.99
C ASP A 24 15.67 6.69 -5.46
N ALA A 25 14.71 6.21 -6.23
CA ALA A 25 13.98 5.00 -5.93
C ALA A 25 14.90 3.77 -6.01
N ARG A 26 14.81 2.89 -5.01
CA ARG A 26 15.48 1.59 -5.00
C ARG A 26 14.46 0.50 -5.24
N PHE A 27 14.70 -0.30 -6.28
CA PHE A 27 13.78 -1.35 -6.73
C PHE A 27 14.43 -2.73 -6.68
N GLY A 28 13.60 -3.76 -6.62
CA GLY A 28 13.97 -5.13 -6.90
C GLY A 28 12.87 -5.84 -7.69
N GLU A 29 13.18 -7.05 -8.16
CA GLU A 29 12.24 -7.89 -8.87
C GLU A 29 11.13 -8.39 -7.92
N VAL A 30 9.94 -8.63 -8.49
CA VAL A 30 8.84 -9.26 -7.76
C VAL A 30 9.29 -10.67 -7.32
N PRO A 31 9.18 -11.04 -6.03
CA PRO A 31 9.60 -12.36 -5.55
C PRO A 31 8.95 -13.50 -6.34
N GLN A 32 9.71 -14.55 -6.64
CA GLN A 32 9.24 -15.65 -7.49
C GLN A 32 8.14 -16.45 -6.80
N GLU A 33 8.10 -16.42 -5.48
CA GLU A 33 7.13 -17.09 -4.62
C GLU A 33 5.75 -16.44 -4.68
N VAL A 34 5.64 -15.20 -5.17
CA VAL A 34 4.34 -14.51 -5.31
C VAL A 34 3.45 -15.26 -6.30
N HIS A 35 2.19 -15.45 -5.91
CA HIS A 35 1.18 -16.15 -6.68
C HIS A 35 1.03 -15.56 -8.09
N GLN A 36 0.82 -16.42 -9.10
CA GLN A 36 0.83 -16.01 -10.50
C GLN A 36 -0.27 -14.99 -10.84
N GLU A 37 -1.46 -15.15 -10.26
CA GLU A 37 -2.55 -14.17 -10.42
C GLU A 37 -2.19 -12.80 -9.84
N LEU A 38 -1.44 -12.76 -8.73
CA LEU A 38 -0.98 -11.48 -8.16
C LEU A 38 0.14 -10.86 -9.01
N LYS A 39 1.01 -11.66 -9.64
CA LYS A 39 1.99 -11.12 -10.61
C LYS A 39 1.29 -10.52 -11.82
N LYS A 40 0.22 -11.16 -12.33
CA LYS A 40 -0.61 -10.60 -13.41
C LYS A 40 -1.25 -9.30 -12.96
N TYR A 41 -1.85 -9.25 -11.77
CA TYR A 41 -2.37 -8.02 -11.16
C TYR A 41 -1.33 -6.89 -11.21
N LEU A 42 -0.11 -7.16 -10.74
CA LEU A 42 0.94 -6.16 -10.64
C LEU A 42 1.35 -5.67 -12.04
N ALA A 43 1.49 -6.58 -13.00
CA ALA A 43 1.81 -6.22 -14.37
C ALA A 43 0.72 -5.37 -15.04
N HIS A 44 -0.57 -5.71 -14.85
CA HIS A 44 -1.69 -4.90 -15.36
C HIS A 44 -1.75 -3.52 -14.71
N ALA A 45 -1.28 -3.39 -13.46
CA ALA A 45 -1.13 -2.11 -12.77
C ALA A 45 0.06 -1.26 -13.27
N GLY A 46 0.87 -1.77 -14.22
CA GLY A 46 2.14 -1.16 -14.61
C GLY A 46 3.27 -1.33 -13.57
N ILE A 47 3.08 -2.22 -12.59
CA ILE A 47 4.06 -2.50 -11.52
C ILE A 47 4.88 -3.73 -11.92
N HIS A 48 6.04 -3.49 -12.54
CA HIS A 48 6.98 -4.56 -12.92
C HIS A 48 8.07 -4.81 -11.88
N LYS A 49 8.32 -3.84 -11.00
CA LYS A 49 9.30 -3.91 -9.93
C LYS A 49 8.68 -3.36 -8.65
N LEU A 50 9.14 -3.89 -7.52
CA LEU A 50 8.73 -3.42 -6.20
C LEU A 50 9.84 -2.58 -5.58
N TYR A 51 9.46 -1.60 -4.77
CA TYR A 51 10.44 -0.90 -3.94
C TYR A 51 11.08 -1.87 -2.94
N THR A 52 12.33 -1.62 -2.55
CA THR A 52 13.05 -2.51 -1.61
C THR A 52 12.29 -2.75 -0.31
N HIS A 53 11.66 -1.72 0.25
CA HIS A 53 10.87 -1.84 1.48
C HIS A 53 9.61 -2.72 1.32
N GLN A 54 9.02 -2.78 0.12
CA GLN A 54 7.88 -3.67 -0.17
C GLN A 54 8.35 -5.13 -0.22
N ILE A 55 9.52 -5.39 -0.82
CA ILE A 55 10.13 -6.73 -0.88
C ILE A 55 10.55 -7.20 0.51
N GLU A 56 11.18 -6.33 1.31
CA GLU A 56 11.56 -6.62 2.69
C GLU A 56 10.33 -6.97 3.54
N THR A 57 9.26 -6.20 3.37
CA THR A 57 7.96 -6.47 4.03
C THR A 57 7.41 -7.82 3.63
N TYR A 58 7.35 -8.12 2.32
CA TYR A 58 6.89 -9.41 1.81
C TYR A 58 7.67 -10.57 2.44
N ARG A 59 9.01 -10.53 2.37
CA ARG A 59 9.88 -11.58 2.92
C ARG A 59 9.69 -11.77 4.42
N ALA A 60 9.50 -10.69 5.17
CA ALA A 60 9.25 -10.78 6.60
C ALA A 60 7.88 -11.44 6.90
N VAL A 61 6.81 -10.98 6.26
CA VAL A 61 5.47 -11.53 6.49
C VAL A 61 5.37 -12.97 6.02
N SER A 62 5.91 -13.31 4.84
CA SER A 62 5.95 -14.69 4.34
C SER A 62 6.79 -15.65 5.20
N SER A 63 7.68 -15.12 6.05
CA SER A 63 8.42 -15.88 7.06
C SER A 63 7.68 -16.01 8.41
N GLY A 64 6.43 -15.55 8.50
CA GLY A 64 5.63 -15.59 9.73
C GLY A 64 6.01 -14.52 10.75
N ARG A 65 6.62 -13.41 10.33
CA ARG A 65 7.01 -12.30 11.22
C ARG A 65 6.01 -11.14 11.16
N ASP A 66 5.74 -10.56 12.33
CA ASP A 66 5.01 -9.29 12.44
C ASP A 66 5.90 -8.11 12.04
N VAL A 67 5.30 -7.12 11.38
CA VAL A 67 6.03 -5.98 10.80
C VAL A 67 5.34 -4.65 11.08
N VAL A 68 6.16 -3.61 11.30
CA VAL A 68 5.71 -2.21 11.31
C VAL A 68 6.44 -1.48 10.19
N ILE A 69 5.67 -0.86 9.29
CA ILE A 69 6.21 -0.21 8.09
C ILE A 69 6.27 1.30 8.31
N THR A 70 7.46 1.84 8.49
CA THR A 70 7.69 3.28 8.70
C THR A 70 8.22 3.94 7.42
N THR A 71 7.33 4.36 6.52
CA THR A 71 7.72 5.02 5.26
C THR A 71 6.93 6.32 5.03
N PRO A 72 7.51 7.32 4.33
CA PRO A 72 6.85 8.60 4.06
C PRO A 72 5.53 8.46 3.30
N THR A 73 4.67 9.47 3.33
CA THR A 73 3.46 9.52 2.48
C THR A 73 3.82 9.36 1.01
N ALA A 74 2.92 8.74 0.22
CA ALA A 74 3.12 8.44 -1.20
C ALA A 74 4.32 7.54 -1.57
N SER A 75 4.91 6.82 -0.59
CA SER A 75 6.00 5.86 -0.84
C SER A 75 5.57 4.46 -1.32
N GLY A 76 4.27 4.20 -1.45
CA GLY A 76 3.76 2.88 -1.84
C GLY A 76 3.52 1.91 -0.69
N LYS A 77 3.22 2.41 0.52
CA LYS A 77 2.82 1.58 1.69
C LYS A 77 1.70 0.59 1.39
N SER A 78 0.73 0.98 0.57
CA SER A 78 -0.42 0.13 0.30
C SER A 78 -0.02 -1.19 -0.36
N LEU A 79 0.91 -1.16 -1.30
CA LEU A 79 1.46 -2.39 -1.88
C LEU A 79 2.29 -3.19 -0.87
N ALA A 80 2.99 -2.53 0.06
CA ALA A 80 3.82 -3.21 1.05
C ALA A 80 3.00 -4.17 1.93
N TYR A 81 1.78 -3.78 2.35
CA TYR A 81 0.87 -4.70 3.06
C TYR A 81 -0.03 -5.51 2.13
N ASN A 82 -0.46 -5.00 0.97
CA ASN A 82 -1.36 -5.73 0.08
C ASN A 82 -0.69 -6.93 -0.56
N VAL A 83 0.57 -6.82 -1.00
CA VAL A 83 1.25 -7.94 -1.68
C VAL A 83 1.29 -9.21 -0.80
N PRO A 84 1.80 -9.18 0.44
CA PRO A 84 1.82 -10.39 1.27
C PRO A 84 0.42 -10.88 1.66
N VAL A 85 -0.54 -9.99 1.90
CA VAL A 85 -1.92 -10.40 2.26
C VAL A 85 -2.62 -11.07 1.09
N LEU A 86 -2.60 -10.45 -0.09
CA LEU A 86 -3.24 -11.01 -1.29
C LEU A 86 -2.54 -12.30 -1.73
N ASP A 87 -1.21 -12.38 -1.60
CA ASP A 87 -0.45 -13.61 -1.87
C ASP A 87 -0.90 -14.76 -0.95
N GLY A 88 -1.08 -14.49 0.35
CA GLY A 88 -1.59 -15.45 1.31
C GLY A 88 -3.01 -15.92 0.99
N LEU A 89 -3.92 -14.99 0.70
CA LEU A 89 -5.31 -15.29 0.34
C LEU A 89 -5.44 -16.10 -0.96
N LEU A 90 -4.52 -15.91 -1.93
CA LEU A 90 -4.52 -16.67 -3.17
C LEU A 90 -3.93 -18.08 -3.00
N LYS A 91 -3.03 -18.27 -2.04
CA LYS A 91 -2.40 -19.57 -1.75
C LYS A 91 -3.26 -20.45 -0.86
N ASP A 92 -4.05 -19.86 0.02
CA ASP A 92 -4.93 -20.56 0.96
C ASP A 92 -6.37 -20.01 0.86
N PRO A 93 -7.31 -20.76 0.25
CA PRO A 93 -8.72 -20.36 0.15
C PRO A 93 -9.43 -20.16 1.50
N ASP A 94 -8.93 -20.80 2.57
CA ASP A 94 -9.50 -20.69 3.91
C ASP A 94 -8.94 -19.48 4.67
N ALA A 95 -7.82 -18.90 4.22
CA ALA A 95 -7.23 -17.70 4.82
C ALA A 95 -8.20 -16.50 4.79
N LYS A 96 -8.06 -15.65 5.81
CA LYS A 96 -8.84 -14.41 5.99
C LYS A 96 -7.90 -13.31 6.44
N ALA A 97 -8.22 -12.07 6.08
CA ALA A 97 -7.47 -10.89 6.46
C ALA A 97 -8.41 -9.78 6.93
N ILE A 98 -8.00 -9.06 7.97
CA ILE A 98 -8.74 -7.91 8.49
C ILE A 98 -7.90 -6.66 8.25
N TYR A 99 -8.52 -5.67 7.61
CA TYR A 99 -7.94 -4.36 7.42
C TYR A 99 -8.60 -3.37 8.36
N LEU A 100 -7.79 -2.67 9.16
CA LEU A 100 -8.25 -1.65 10.09
C LEU A 100 -7.80 -0.28 9.60
N PHE A 101 -8.77 0.60 9.35
CA PHE A 101 -8.53 1.97 8.92
C PHE A 101 -9.12 2.96 9.92
N PRO A 102 -8.51 4.14 10.10
CA PRO A 102 -9.01 5.14 11.04
C PRO A 102 -10.28 5.85 10.54
N THR A 103 -10.59 5.78 9.24
CA THR A 103 -11.76 6.43 8.65
C THR A 103 -12.44 5.54 7.60
N LYS A 104 -13.76 5.72 7.44
CA LYS A 104 -14.56 5.05 6.41
C LYS A 104 -14.10 5.40 4.99
N ALA A 105 -13.72 6.66 4.75
CA ALA A 105 -13.25 7.09 3.43
C ALA A 105 -12.00 6.29 3.00
N LEU A 106 -11.06 6.07 3.93
CA LEU A 106 -9.85 5.29 3.64
C LEU A 106 -10.16 3.82 3.39
N SER A 107 -11.08 3.18 4.14
CA SER A 107 -11.46 1.80 3.86
C SER A 107 -12.10 1.65 2.48
N GLN A 108 -12.99 2.57 2.10
CA GLN A 108 -13.65 2.61 0.79
C GLN A 108 -12.64 2.77 -0.36
N ASP A 109 -11.66 3.68 -0.21
CA ASP A 109 -10.61 3.87 -1.21
C ASP A 109 -9.75 2.61 -1.39
N GLN A 110 -9.46 1.89 -0.31
CA GLN A 110 -8.64 0.67 -0.37
C GLN A 110 -9.37 -0.51 -1.00
N VAL A 111 -10.68 -0.65 -0.76
CA VAL A 111 -11.49 -1.68 -1.43
C VAL A 111 -11.51 -1.48 -2.94
N LYS A 112 -11.74 -0.25 -3.41
CA LYS A 112 -11.70 0.07 -4.86
C LYS A 112 -10.37 -0.31 -5.50
N VAL A 113 -9.25 -0.09 -4.78
CA VAL A 113 -7.91 -0.45 -5.28
C VAL A 113 -7.76 -1.96 -5.45
N ILE A 114 -8.35 -2.79 -4.59
CA ILE A 114 -8.23 -4.25 -4.71
C ILE A 114 -9.26 -4.79 -5.73
N GLU A 115 -10.49 -4.29 -5.73
CA GLU A 115 -11.56 -4.69 -6.65
C GLU A 115 -11.20 -4.44 -8.12
N ALA A 116 -10.46 -3.35 -8.41
CA ALA A 116 -10.07 -2.96 -9.76
C ALA A 116 -9.29 -4.03 -10.54
N PHE A 117 -8.76 -5.04 -9.86
CA PHE A 117 -7.93 -6.06 -10.47
C PHE A 117 -8.54 -7.47 -10.46
N THR A 118 -9.78 -7.59 -9.99
CA THR A 118 -10.61 -8.80 -10.17
C THR A 118 -9.89 -10.09 -9.79
N LEU A 119 -9.20 -10.10 -8.64
CA LEU A 119 -8.47 -11.28 -8.18
C LEU A 119 -9.42 -12.44 -7.90
N PRO A 120 -9.24 -13.60 -8.56
CA PRO A 120 -10.17 -14.72 -8.43
C PRO A 120 -10.15 -15.29 -7.00
N GLY A 121 -11.33 -15.63 -6.49
CA GLY A 121 -11.49 -16.27 -5.17
C GLY A 121 -11.41 -15.31 -3.98
N ILE A 122 -11.01 -14.05 -4.17
CA ILE A 122 -10.98 -13.05 -3.10
C ILE A 122 -12.33 -12.36 -3.01
N ARG A 123 -12.94 -12.41 -1.82
CA ARG A 123 -14.14 -11.64 -1.48
C ARG A 123 -13.77 -10.54 -0.50
N LEU A 124 -14.23 -9.32 -0.77
CA LEU A 124 -13.96 -8.13 0.03
C LEU A 124 -15.27 -7.63 0.62
N TYR A 125 -15.22 -7.24 1.90
CA TYR A 125 -16.37 -6.69 2.60
C TYR A 125 -15.92 -5.48 3.40
N ILE A 126 -16.75 -4.44 3.42
CA ILE A 126 -16.58 -3.30 4.33
C ILE A 126 -17.54 -3.48 5.48
N TYR A 127 -16.98 -3.51 6.68
CA TYR A 127 -17.74 -3.61 7.92
C TYR A 127 -17.54 -2.33 8.73
N ASP A 128 -18.46 -1.38 8.58
CA ASP A 128 -18.50 -0.14 9.35
C ASP A 128 -19.93 0.21 9.80
N GLY A 129 -20.12 1.41 10.36
CA GLY A 129 -21.41 1.86 10.84
C GLY A 129 -22.51 1.97 9.77
N ASP A 130 -22.14 2.11 8.49
CA ASP A 130 -23.06 2.25 7.36
C ASP A 130 -23.40 0.90 6.70
N THR A 131 -22.69 -0.18 7.06
CA THR A 131 -22.99 -1.53 6.56
C THR A 131 -24.37 -1.99 7.04
N PRO A 132 -25.35 -2.21 6.12
CA PRO A 132 -26.70 -2.66 6.48
C PRO A 132 -26.67 -3.97 7.25
N SER A 133 -27.59 -4.14 8.21
CA SER A 133 -27.66 -5.32 9.08
C SER A 133 -27.78 -6.65 8.32
N SER A 134 -28.42 -6.64 7.15
CA SER A 134 -28.53 -7.80 6.25
C SER A 134 -27.21 -8.22 5.62
N ILE A 135 -26.29 -7.27 5.39
CA ILE A 135 -24.97 -7.51 4.80
C ILE A 135 -23.99 -8.00 5.88
N ARG A 136 -24.19 -7.58 7.14
CA ARG A 136 -23.34 -8.00 8.28
C ARG A 136 -23.33 -9.51 8.55
N GLN A 137 -24.37 -10.23 8.15
CA GLN A 137 -24.43 -11.69 8.30
C GLN A 137 -23.72 -12.45 7.18
N ALA A 138 -23.40 -11.76 6.07
CA ALA A 138 -22.77 -12.33 4.89
C ALA A 138 -21.28 -11.97 4.73
N ALA A 139 -20.79 -11.02 5.54
CA ALA A 139 -19.40 -10.59 5.65
C ALA A 139 -18.67 -11.40 6.73
#